data_AF-A0A937C4E1-F1
#
_entry.id   AF-A0A937C4E1-F1
#
_cell.length_a   1.000
_cell.length_b   1.000
_cell.length_c   1.000
_cell.angle_alpha   90.00
_cell.angle_beta   90.00
_cell.angle_gamma   90.00
#
_symmetry.space_group_name_H-M   'P 1'
#
loop_
_entity.id
_entity.type
_entity.pdbx_description
1 polymer ?
#
loop_
_entity_poly.entity_id
_entity_poly.type
_entity_poly.pdbx_seq_one_letter_code
_entity_poly.pdbx_strand_id
1 'polypeptide(L)'
;MVKPVRFCTDRLLPSDQMRFQSTVRRGGATRAIMPIGKLWMNGSTLRVRFIGGTATQRAKAREQALWWTAFANLSFDFNDAPDAEIRITFDPDDGAWSYIGTDNRNIPSNQPTMNLGFMDGGTAAHEFGHAIGLAHEHQNPAGGIEWNESAVIKSLSGPPNNWNEATIRHNVLNKYRVNQVQGTAFDPDSIMLYFFPGDWVKSGVGTHANEVLSAMDKAYVASAQAYPKSAPTVVDAVELKVNATRRTAASIGKPGEEDLYKFVVSTGGNHVIDTKGPTDVVMRLYGPNSQTDVIAEDDDSGEGSNARIAASLIPGLYYAQVRHYNRAGGKGAYTIRVRRN
;
A
#
# COMPACT_ATOMS: atom_id res chain seq x y z
N MET A 1 3.13 -28.22 -26.31
CA MET A 1 1.91 -27.58 -25.77
C MET A 1 2.36 -26.36 -24.99
N VAL A 2 1.74 -25.19 -25.21
CA VAL A 2 1.96 -24.01 -24.36
C VAL A 2 1.23 -24.26 -23.04
N LYS A 3 1.91 -24.09 -21.89
CA LYS A 3 1.23 -24.16 -20.58
C LYS A 3 0.20 -23.01 -20.50
N PRO A 4 -1.00 -23.23 -19.94
CA PRO A 4 -1.95 -22.13 -19.73
C PRO A 4 -1.31 -21.10 -18.79
N VAL A 5 -1.22 -19.85 -19.24
CA VAL A 5 -0.65 -18.77 -18.44
C VAL A 5 -1.67 -18.36 -17.38
N ARG A 6 -1.26 -18.44 -16.12
CA ARG A 6 -2.01 -17.94 -14.97
C ARG A 6 -1.49 -16.55 -14.63
N PHE A 7 -2.39 -15.64 -14.33
CA PHE A 7 -2.09 -14.29 -13.88
C PHE A 7 -2.62 -14.13 -12.46
N CYS A 8 -1.95 -13.31 -11.67
CA CYS A 8 -2.54 -12.83 -10.44
C CYS A 8 -3.49 -11.65 -10.76
N THR A 9 -4.06 -11.00 -9.75
CA THR A 9 -4.83 -9.76 -9.90
C THR A 9 -4.76 -8.85 -8.68
N ASP A 10 -4.81 -7.54 -8.91
CA ASP A 10 -5.17 -6.57 -7.87
C ASP A 10 -6.67 -6.69 -7.53
N ARG A 11 -7.04 -6.77 -6.25
CA ARG A 11 -8.40 -6.43 -5.81
C ARG A 11 -8.42 -5.02 -5.23
N LEU A 12 -9.18 -4.12 -5.87
CA LEU A 12 -9.42 -2.76 -5.37
C LEU A 12 -10.81 -2.64 -4.74
N LEU A 13 -10.92 -1.74 -3.76
CA LEU A 13 -12.21 -1.34 -3.19
C LEU A 13 -13.12 -0.69 -4.25
N PRO A 14 -14.45 -0.84 -4.19
CA PRO A 14 -15.36 -0.23 -5.15
C PRO A 14 -15.21 1.30 -5.30
N SER A 15 -14.84 1.98 -4.21
CA SER A 15 -14.53 3.41 -4.19
C SER A 15 -13.33 3.80 -5.06
N ASP A 16 -12.34 2.92 -5.20
CA ASP A 16 -11.15 3.15 -6.01
C ASP A 16 -11.37 2.73 -7.47
N GLN A 17 -12.23 1.72 -7.72
CA GLN A 17 -12.69 1.37 -9.07
C GLN A 17 -13.45 2.52 -9.76
N MET A 18 -14.20 3.33 -8.98
CA MET A 18 -14.97 4.47 -9.49
C MET A 18 -14.17 5.79 -9.61
N ARG A 19 -12.89 5.83 -9.22
CA ARG A 19 -12.04 7.01 -9.43
C ARG A 19 -11.65 7.12 -10.90
N PHE A 20 -12.54 7.74 -11.69
CA PHE A 20 -12.30 8.04 -13.11
C PHE A 20 -10.91 8.62 -13.33
N GLN A 21 -10.17 8.02 -14.26
CA GLN A 21 -8.83 8.47 -14.65
C GLN A 21 -8.91 9.87 -15.27
N SER A 22 -8.83 10.94 -14.48
CA SER A 22 -8.89 12.33 -14.97
C SER A 22 -7.53 12.91 -15.36
N THR A 23 -7.46 13.59 -16.51
CA THR A 23 -6.19 13.91 -17.17
C THR A 23 -5.66 15.29 -16.80
N VAL A 24 -4.80 15.34 -15.78
CA VAL A 24 -4.06 16.56 -15.41
C VAL A 24 -2.55 16.31 -15.57
N ARG A 25 -1.91 17.06 -16.49
CA ARG A 25 -0.44 17.12 -16.62
C ARG A 25 0.11 18.22 -15.70
N ARG A 26 1.03 17.86 -14.80
CA ARG A 26 2.07 18.77 -14.28
C ARG A 26 3.38 17.99 -14.14
N GLY A 27 4.49 18.63 -14.51
CA GLY A 27 5.79 17.97 -14.63
C GLY A 27 6.41 17.61 -13.28
N GLY A 28 6.75 16.33 -13.12
CA GLY A 28 7.53 15.77 -12.02
C GLY A 28 8.17 14.47 -12.49
N ALA A 29 9.41 14.19 -12.07
CA ALA A 29 10.19 13.05 -12.57
C ALA A 29 9.61 11.71 -12.10
N THR A 30 9.45 10.78 -13.03
CA THR A 30 8.65 9.57 -12.89
C THR A 30 9.35 8.44 -12.14
N ARG A 31 8.55 7.66 -11.41
CA ARG A 31 8.93 6.63 -10.46
C ARG A 31 7.75 5.61 -10.39
N ALA A 32 7.98 4.31 -10.13
CA ALA A 32 7.03 3.18 -10.15
C ALA A 32 5.93 3.24 -9.08
N ILE A 33 5.47 2.10 -8.54
CA ILE A 33 4.05 1.99 -8.20
C ILE A 33 3.74 1.57 -6.76
N MET A 34 3.54 2.57 -5.90
CA MET A 34 2.63 2.46 -4.75
C MET A 34 1.50 3.48 -4.89
N PRO A 35 0.22 3.08 -4.89
CA PRO A 35 -0.89 4.04 -4.93
C PRO A 35 -0.88 4.92 -3.69
N ILE A 36 -0.94 6.25 -3.89
CA ILE A 36 -0.96 7.21 -2.79
C ILE A 36 -2.14 6.89 -1.85
N GLY A 37 -1.84 6.84 -0.55
CA GLY A 37 -2.82 6.52 0.48
C GLY A 37 -2.68 5.10 1.06
N LYS A 38 -2.15 4.14 0.31
CA LYS A 38 -2.27 2.71 0.65
C LYS A 38 -1.21 2.15 1.62
N LEU A 39 -0.21 2.93 2.01
CA LEU A 39 0.86 2.42 2.87
C LEU A 39 0.43 2.29 4.32
N TRP A 40 0.88 1.20 4.94
CA TRP A 40 0.87 1.02 6.39
C TRP A 40 1.78 2.06 7.07
N MET A 41 1.61 2.24 8.38
CA MET A 41 2.58 3.02 9.17
C MET A 41 3.94 2.30 9.19
N ASN A 42 5.03 3.05 9.09
CA ASN A 42 6.38 2.50 9.17
C ASN A 42 6.66 1.88 10.55
N GLY A 43 7.23 0.68 10.58
CA GLY A 43 7.47 -0.09 11.81
C GLY A 43 6.29 -0.96 12.26
N SER A 44 5.13 -0.91 11.57
CA SER A 44 3.97 -1.71 11.95
C SER A 44 4.19 -3.22 11.85
N THR A 45 3.55 -3.94 12.77
CA THR A 45 3.37 -5.41 12.68
C THR A 45 1.99 -5.70 12.11
N LEU A 46 1.95 -6.41 10.98
CA LEU A 46 0.74 -6.82 10.28
C LEU A 46 0.42 -8.26 10.68
N ARG A 47 -0.78 -8.51 11.22
CA ARG A 47 -1.19 -9.87 11.59
C ARG A 47 -1.64 -10.62 10.33
N VAL A 48 -1.30 -11.90 10.28
CA VAL A 48 -1.57 -12.76 9.12
C VAL A 48 -2.28 -14.03 9.56
N ARG A 49 -3.37 -14.34 8.86
CA ARG A 49 -4.26 -15.48 9.11
C ARG A 49 -4.36 -16.37 7.87
N PHE A 50 -4.29 -17.69 8.07
CA PHE A 50 -4.44 -18.68 7.00
C PHE A 50 -5.80 -19.39 7.08
N ILE A 51 -6.69 -19.07 6.14
CA ILE A 51 -8.00 -19.71 5.98
C ILE A 51 -7.80 -20.93 5.06
N GLY A 52 -7.59 -22.10 5.67
CA GLY A 52 -7.25 -23.33 4.93
C GLY A 52 -5.79 -23.38 4.47
N GLY A 53 -5.52 -24.12 3.40
CA GLY A 53 -4.16 -24.37 2.88
C GLY A 53 -3.38 -25.45 3.63
N THR A 54 -2.55 -26.20 2.89
CA THR A 54 -1.65 -27.24 3.42
C THR A 54 -0.49 -26.64 4.21
N ALA A 55 0.20 -27.47 5.01
CA ALA A 55 1.42 -27.06 5.72
C ALA A 55 2.49 -26.48 4.78
N THR A 56 2.69 -27.09 3.61
CA THR A 56 3.65 -26.64 2.59
C THR A 56 3.28 -25.28 2.00
N GLN A 57 2.00 -25.08 1.65
CA GLN A 57 1.51 -23.78 1.14
C GLN A 57 1.69 -22.67 2.20
N ARG A 58 1.30 -22.93 3.45
CA ARG A 58 1.48 -21.99 4.56
C ARG A 58 2.96 -21.69 4.86
N ALA A 59 3.84 -22.69 4.73
CA ALA A 59 5.28 -22.51 4.91
C ALA A 59 5.88 -21.61 3.81
N LYS A 60 5.58 -21.88 2.54
CA LYS A 60 6.06 -21.06 1.41
C LYS A 60 5.51 -19.62 1.48
N ALA A 61 4.25 -19.44 1.87
CA ALA A 61 3.67 -18.11 2.07
C ALA A 61 4.41 -17.31 3.16
N ARG A 62 4.73 -17.95 4.30
CA ARG A 62 5.54 -17.31 5.36
C ARG A 62 6.94 -16.95 4.88
N GLU A 63 7.62 -17.87 4.22
CA GLU A 63 8.98 -17.67 3.71
C GLU A 63 9.06 -16.46 2.78
N GLN A 64 8.17 -16.40 1.77
CA GLN A 64 8.16 -15.34 0.78
C GLN A 64 7.67 -13.99 1.32
N ALA A 65 6.79 -13.98 2.33
CA ALA A 65 6.45 -12.75 3.05
C ALA A 65 7.68 -12.13 3.74
N LEU A 66 8.53 -12.97 4.36
CA LEU A 66 9.72 -12.52 5.07
C LEU A 66 10.83 -12.00 4.15
N TRP A 67 10.77 -12.26 2.84
CA TRP A 67 11.66 -11.60 1.88
C TRP A 67 11.50 -10.08 1.89
N TRP A 68 10.28 -9.57 2.09
CA TRP A 68 10.02 -8.13 2.20
C TRP A 68 10.55 -7.55 3.50
N THR A 69 10.31 -8.21 4.65
CA THR A 69 10.73 -7.70 5.97
C THR A 69 12.25 -7.69 6.18
N ALA A 70 13.02 -8.35 5.30
CA ALA A 70 14.46 -8.19 5.23
C ALA A 70 14.87 -6.73 4.86
N PHE A 71 14.08 -6.04 4.04
CA PHE A 71 14.37 -4.69 3.53
C PHE A 71 13.41 -3.62 4.05
N ALA A 72 12.11 -3.90 4.06
CA ALA A 72 11.07 -3.05 4.62
C ALA A 72 11.08 -3.09 6.16
N ASN A 73 10.82 -1.95 6.79
CA ASN A 73 10.53 -1.84 8.22
C ASN A 73 9.07 -2.19 8.51
N LEU A 74 8.71 -3.44 8.24
CA LEU A 74 7.44 -4.06 8.60
C LEU A 74 7.72 -5.43 9.22
N SER A 75 6.79 -5.92 10.04
CA SER A 75 6.81 -7.29 10.56
C SER A 75 5.51 -8.01 10.23
N PHE A 76 5.56 -9.34 10.09
CA PHE A 76 4.39 -10.18 9.91
C PHE A 76 4.22 -11.11 11.11
N ASP A 77 3.06 -11.04 11.78
CA ASP A 77 2.71 -11.90 12.90
C ASP A 77 1.68 -12.96 12.46
N PHE A 78 2.13 -14.19 12.24
CA PHE A 78 1.32 -15.30 11.76
C PHE A 78 0.54 -16.00 12.89
N ASN A 79 -0.30 -15.23 13.58
CA ASN A 79 -0.98 -15.61 14.82
C ASN A 79 -2.42 -16.16 14.67
N ASP A 80 -2.96 -16.25 13.45
CA ASP A 80 -4.34 -16.69 13.18
C ASP A 80 -5.44 -15.81 13.85
N ALA A 81 -5.13 -14.54 14.16
CA ALA A 81 -6.10 -13.61 14.73
C ALA A 81 -7.33 -13.45 13.80
N PRO A 82 -8.58 -13.61 14.30
CA PRO A 82 -9.77 -13.57 13.45
C PRO A 82 -9.96 -12.26 12.66
N ASP A 83 -9.47 -11.14 13.20
CA ASP A 83 -9.52 -9.79 12.64
C ASP A 83 -8.18 -9.33 12.01
N ALA A 84 -7.26 -10.28 11.78
CA ALA A 84 -5.95 -10.04 11.19
C ALA A 84 -6.03 -9.17 9.92
N GLU A 85 -5.03 -8.30 9.74
CA GLU A 85 -4.92 -7.42 8.56
C GLU A 85 -4.96 -8.25 7.28
N ILE A 86 -4.11 -9.27 7.18
CA ILE A 86 -3.96 -10.09 5.97
C ILE A 86 -4.59 -11.47 6.21
N ARG A 87 -5.56 -11.85 5.38
CA ARG A 87 -6.36 -13.08 5.55
C ARG A 87 -6.32 -13.90 4.26
N ILE A 88 -5.56 -14.99 4.28
CA ILE A 88 -5.10 -15.71 3.09
C ILE A 88 -5.88 -17.00 2.88
N THR A 89 -6.56 -17.14 1.75
CA THR A 89 -7.12 -18.41 1.25
C THR A 89 -6.19 -19.07 0.23
N PHE A 90 -6.49 -20.33 -0.13
CA PHE A 90 -5.72 -21.13 -1.10
C PHE A 90 -6.64 -21.84 -2.09
N ASP A 91 -7.70 -21.15 -2.54
CA ASP A 91 -8.68 -21.68 -3.47
C ASP A 91 -8.09 -21.69 -4.90
N PRO A 92 -7.88 -22.87 -5.53
CA PRO A 92 -7.28 -22.95 -6.87
C PRO A 92 -8.16 -22.36 -7.98
N ASP A 93 -9.47 -22.22 -7.74
CA ASP A 93 -10.44 -21.73 -8.71
C ASP A 93 -10.62 -20.19 -8.60
N ASP A 94 -10.17 -19.55 -7.52
CA ASP A 94 -10.18 -18.09 -7.31
C ASP A 94 -8.81 -17.42 -7.59
N GLY A 95 -7.95 -18.06 -8.39
CA GLY A 95 -6.69 -17.48 -8.90
C GLY A 95 -5.67 -17.10 -7.81
N ALA A 96 -4.83 -16.09 -8.09
CA ALA A 96 -3.98 -15.47 -7.08
C ALA A 96 -4.26 -13.95 -7.04
N TRP A 97 -4.36 -13.36 -5.86
CA TRP A 97 -4.68 -11.94 -5.70
C TRP A 97 -4.48 -11.45 -4.28
N SER A 98 -4.38 -10.13 -4.11
CA SER A 98 -4.41 -9.43 -2.83
C SER A 98 -5.12 -8.08 -2.95
N TYR A 99 -5.65 -7.57 -1.84
CA TYR A 99 -5.93 -6.14 -1.71
C TYR A 99 -4.64 -5.35 -1.47
N ILE A 100 -4.61 -4.09 -1.91
CA ILE A 100 -3.41 -3.25 -1.86
C ILE A 100 -3.29 -2.53 -0.51
N GLY A 101 -2.25 -2.88 0.25
CA GLY A 101 -1.85 -2.17 1.47
C GLY A 101 -2.98 -2.04 2.49
N THR A 102 -3.24 -0.82 2.99
CA THR A 102 -4.27 -0.55 4.01
C THR A 102 -5.70 -0.90 3.59
N ASP A 103 -5.99 -1.14 2.30
CA ASP A 103 -7.33 -1.56 1.86
C ASP A 103 -7.78 -2.88 2.49
N ASN A 104 -6.81 -3.72 2.90
CA ASN A 104 -7.02 -4.92 3.70
C ASN A 104 -7.86 -4.66 4.98
N ARG A 105 -7.80 -3.46 5.58
CA ARG A 105 -8.63 -3.08 6.75
C ARG A 105 -10.10 -2.82 6.40
N ASN A 106 -10.40 -2.43 5.16
CA ASN A 106 -11.76 -2.12 4.71
C ASN A 106 -12.57 -3.36 4.31
N ILE A 107 -11.93 -4.53 4.33
CA ILE A 107 -12.57 -5.83 4.02
C ILE A 107 -13.12 -6.44 5.31
N PRO A 108 -14.37 -6.94 5.33
CA PRO A 108 -14.95 -7.62 6.49
C PRO A 108 -14.07 -8.75 7.03
N SER A 109 -13.98 -8.88 8.36
CA SER A 109 -13.08 -9.84 9.04
C SER A 109 -13.36 -11.31 8.71
N ASN A 110 -14.58 -11.62 8.26
CA ASN A 110 -14.98 -12.96 7.80
C ASN A 110 -14.68 -13.23 6.32
N GLN A 111 -14.11 -12.28 5.57
CA GLN A 111 -13.72 -12.41 4.17
C GLN A 111 -12.19 -12.45 4.01
N PRO A 112 -11.64 -13.19 3.03
CA PRO A 112 -10.22 -13.15 2.72
C PRO A 112 -9.81 -11.78 2.16
N THR A 113 -8.54 -11.43 2.34
CA THR A 113 -7.91 -10.25 1.72
C THR A 113 -6.80 -10.62 0.74
N MET A 114 -6.47 -11.91 0.63
CA MET A 114 -5.53 -12.48 -0.32
C MET A 114 -5.96 -13.91 -0.64
N ASN A 115 -5.73 -14.37 -1.87
CA ASN A 115 -5.82 -15.78 -2.24
C ASN A 115 -4.52 -16.22 -2.94
N LEU A 116 -4.07 -17.44 -2.63
CA LEU A 116 -2.90 -18.09 -3.21
C LEU A 116 -3.32 -19.43 -3.86
N GLY A 117 -4.23 -19.37 -4.84
CA GLY A 117 -4.73 -20.53 -5.58
C GLY A 117 -3.68 -21.22 -6.44
N PHE A 118 -2.58 -20.54 -6.75
CA PHE A 118 -1.34 -21.13 -7.20
C PHE A 118 -0.15 -20.48 -6.50
N MET A 119 0.96 -21.22 -6.41
CA MET A 119 2.15 -20.83 -5.64
C MET A 119 3.44 -21.20 -6.37
N ASP A 120 3.43 -21.11 -7.69
CA ASP A 120 4.61 -21.33 -8.53
C ASP A 120 5.61 -20.16 -8.35
N GLY A 121 6.91 -20.42 -8.53
CA GLY A 121 7.96 -19.39 -8.45
C GLY A 121 7.85 -18.46 -7.23
N GLY A 122 7.75 -17.15 -7.50
CA GLY A 122 7.63 -16.08 -6.51
C GLY A 122 6.22 -15.55 -6.26
N THR A 123 5.15 -16.24 -6.66
CA THR A 123 3.76 -15.73 -6.56
C THR A 123 3.38 -15.24 -5.15
N ALA A 124 3.78 -15.91 -4.07
CA ALA A 124 3.43 -15.41 -2.73
C ALA A 124 4.20 -14.12 -2.38
N ALA A 125 5.45 -13.96 -2.83
CA ALA A 125 6.18 -12.70 -2.68
C ALA A 125 5.46 -11.55 -3.42
N HIS A 126 4.95 -11.81 -4.63
CA HIS A 126 4.16 -10.86 -5.40
C HIS A 126 2.89 -10.40 -4.63
N GLU A 127 2.06 -11.35 -4.16
CA GLU A 127 0.85 -10.99 -3.39
C GLU A 127 1.16 -10.27 -2.08
N PHE A 128 2.24 -10.65 -1.38
CA PHE A 128 2.67 -9.91 -0.20
C PHE A 128 3.20 -8.50 -0.55
N GLY A 129 3.71 -8.29 -1.76
CA GLY A 129 4.04 -6.98 -2.30
C GLY A 129 2.81 -6.08 -2.39
N HIS A 130 1.71 -6.60 -2.96
CA HIS A 130 0.42 -5.92 -2.93
C HIS A 130 -0.07 -5.66 -1.49
N ALA A 131 -0.01 -6.67 -0.61
CA ALA A 131 -0.45 -6.52 0.77
C ALA A 131 0.34 -5.45 1.57
N ILE A 132 1.57 -5.10 1.17
CA ILE A 132 2.33 -3.96 1.74
C ILE A 132 2.18 -2.65 0.95
N GLY A 133 1.44 -2.63 -0.15
CA GLY A 133 1.06 -1.41 -0.88
C GLY A 133 1.72 -1.22 -2.25
N LEU A 134 2.46 -2.21 -2.77
CA LEU A 134 2.97 -2.20 -4.14
C LEU A 134 1.84 -2.50 -5.15
N ALA A 135 2.03 -2.02 -6.38
CA ALA A 135 1.17 -2.33 -7.52
C ALA A 135 2.05 -2.69 -8.74
N HIS A 136 1.40 -3.16 -9.79
CA HIS A 136 2.04 -3.84 -10.93
C HIS A 136 3.03 -3.01 -11.75
N GLU A 137 4.25 -3.54 -11.94
CA GLU A 137 5.32 -2.82 -12.65
C GLU A 137 5.01 -2.57 -14.14
N HIS A 138 4.21 -3.42 -14.80
CA HIS A 138 3.77 -3.18 -16.19
C HIS A 138 2.84 -1.96 -16.34
N GLN A 139 2.23 -1.50 -15.24
CA GLN A 139 1.38 -0.32 -15.21
C GLN A 139 2.18 0.98 -15.00
N ASN A 140 3.53 0.92 -14.99
CA ASN A 140 4.40 2.06 -14.70
C ASN A 140 4.26 3.15 -15.78
N PRO A 141 3.96 4.42 -15.42
CA PRO A 141 3.84 5.50 -16.39
C PRO A 141 5.14 5.87 -17.13
N ALA A 142 6.33 5.50 -16.63
CA ALA A 142 7.59 5.70 -17.33
C ALA A 142 8.14 4.40 -17.92
N GLY A 143 8.20 4.35 -19.25
CA GLY A 143 8.55 3.13 -19.96
C GLY A 143 7.42 2.10 -19.87
N GLY A 144 7.79 0.84 -19.69
CA GLY A 144 6.85 -0.28 -19.66
C GLY A 144 6.31 -0.68 -21.03
N ILE A 145 5.40 -1.64 -21.02
CA ILE A 145 5.05 -2.45 -22.20
C ILE A 145 4.21 -1.66 -23.22
N GLU A 146 4.51 -1.85 -24.50
CA GLU A 146 3.64 -1.45 -25.62
C GLU A 146 2.74 -2.61 -26.02
N TRP A 147 1.47 -2.54 -25.61
CA TRP A 147 0.52 -3.63 -25.79
C TRP A 147 0.03 -3.80 -27.23
N ASN A 148 -0.02 -5.05 -27.67
CA ASN A 148 -0.93 -5.53 -28.71
C ASN A 148 -2.30 -5.80 -28.06
N GLU A 149 -3.07 -4.73 -27.78
CA GLU A 149 -4.31 -4.81 -26.97
C GLU A 149 -5.30 -5.87 -27.47
N SER A 150 -5.42 -6.07 -28.79
CA SER A 150 -6.33 -7.06 -29.35
C SER A 150 -5.92 -8.50 -29.04
N ALA A 151 -4.61 -8.80 -29.00
CA ALA A 151 -4.09 -10.10 -28.57
C ALA A 151 -4.28 -10.32 -27.06
N VAL A 152 -4.02 -9.29 -26.24
CA VAL A 152 -4.23 -9.32 -24.79
C VAL A 152 -5.70 -9.58 -24.46
N ILE A 153 -6.62 -8.78 -25.03
CA ILE A 153 -8.07 -8.92 -24.80
C ILE A 153 -8.57 -10.29 -25.27
N LYS A 154 -8.22 -10.70 -26.50
CA LYS A 154 -8.60 -12.02 -27.04
C LYS A 154 -8.14 -13.16 -26.14
N SER A 155 -6.93 -13.07 -25.57
CA SER A 155 -6.38 -14.17 -24.77
C SER A 155 -6.90 -14.19 -23.33
N LEU A 156 -7.14 -13.04 -22.70
CA LEU A 156 -7.63 -12.97 -21.33
C LEU A 156 -9.16 -13.13 -21.20
N SER A 157 -9.92 -12.84 -22.26
CA SER A 157 -11.34 -13.21 -22.34
C SER A 157 -11.58 -14.71 -22.60
N GLY A 158 -10.53 -15.48 -22.88
CA GLY A 158 -10.58 -16.94 -22.93
C GLY A 158 -10.22 -17.60 -21.58
N PRO A 159 -10.41 -18.92 -21.47
CA PRO A 159 -9.99 -19.68 -20.28
C PRO A 159 -8.46 -19.68 -20.13
N PRO A 160 -7.93 -19.72 -18.88
CA PRO A 160 -8.67 -19.92 -17.63
C PRO A 160 -9.33 -18.65 -17.06
N ASN A 161 -8.94 -17.46 -17.52
CA ASN A 161 -9.30 -16.20 -16.86
C ASN A 161 -10.75 -15.76 -17.16
N ASN A 162 -11.19 -15.89 -18.42
CA ASN A 162 -12.55 -15.53 -18.87
C ASN A 162 -12.96 -14.09 -18.50
N TRP A 163 -12.01 -13.15 -18.47
CA TRP A 163 -12.26 -11.78 -18.01
C TRP A 163 -13.00 -10.94 -19.06
N ASN A 164 -13.85 -10.03 -18.59
CA ASN A 164 -14.40 -8.97 -19.43
C ASN A 164 -13.33 -7.91 -19.76
N GLU A 165 -13.55 -7.14 -20.83
CA GLU A 165 -12.58 -6.14 -21.30
C GLU A 165 -12.26 -5.07 -20.24
N ALA A 166 -13.22 -4.66 -19.40
CA ALA A 166 -12.96 -3.66 -18.36
C ALA A 166 -11.97 -4.17 -17.30
N THR A 167 -12.09 -5.44 -16.91
CA THR A 167 -11.15 -6.12 -15.99
C THR A 167 -9.77 -6.26 -16.62
N ILE A 168 -9.71 -6.63 -17.89
CA ILE A 168 -8.45 -6.75 -18.67
C ILE A 168 -7.76 -5.40 -18.79
N ARG A 169 -8.52 -4.34 -19.10
CA ARG A 169 -8.00 -2.97 -19.16
C ARG A 169 -7.47 -2.53 -17.81
N HIS A 170 -8.21 -2.78 -16.73
CA HIS A 170 -7.81 -2.39 -15.39
C HIS A 170 -6.52 -3.08 -14.91
N ASN A 171 -6.43 -4.41 -15.05
CA ASN A 171 -5.33 -5.19 -14.48
C ASN A 171 -4.07 -5.24 -15.36
N VAL A 172 -4.19 -5.04 -16.69
CA VAL A 172 -3.09 -5.26 -17.64
C VAL A 172 -2.80 -4.05 -18.52
N LEU A 173 -3.80 -3.51 -19.22
CA LEU A 173 -3.54 -2.53 -20.28
C LEU A 173 -3.34 -1.10 -19.78
N ASN A 174 -4.10 -0.70 -18.76
CA ASN A 174 -4.08 0.66 -18.24
C ASN A 174 -2.82 0.90 -17.40
N LYS A 175 -2.12 2.01 -17.64
CA LYS A 175 -1.03 2.50 -16.80
C LYS A 175 -1.56 3.45 -15.72
N TYR A 176 -0.92 3.47 -14.55
CA TYR A 176 -1.18 4.49 -13.54
C TYR A 176 -0.73 5.87 -14.03
N ARG A 177 -1.31 6.94 -13.48
CA ARG A 177 -0.87 8.31 -13.77
C ARG A 177 0.31 8.71 -12.89
N VAL A 178 1.23 9.54 -13.40
CA VAL A 178 2.43 10.03 -12.67
C VAL A 178 2.09 10.70 -11.33
N ASN A 179 0.88 11.26 -11.18
CA ASN A 179 0.40 11.89 -9.95
C ASN A 179 -0.34 10.95 -8.97
N GLN A 180 -0.50 9.66 -9.30
CA GLN A 180 -1.19 8.68 -8.46
C GLN A 180 -0.21 7.77 -7.69
N VAL A 181 1.08 7.77 -8.05
CA VAL A 181 2.04 6.71 -7.68
C VAL A 181 3.47 7.25 -7.43
N GLN A 182 4.30 6.48 -6.71
CA GLN A 182 5.72 6.76 -6.44
C GLN A 182 6.57 5.47 -6.57
N GLY A 183 7.85 5.58 -7.02
CA GLY A 183 8.96 4.60 -6.77
C GLY A 183 9.80 3.95 -7.91
N THR A 184 10.84 4.57 -8.50
CA THR A 184 11.83 4.04 -9.52
C THR A 184 11.44 3.83 -11.02
N ALA A 185 12.41 3.61 -11.94
CA ALA A 185 12.15 3.41 -13.39
C ALA A 185 11.65 1.98 -13.70
N PHE A 186 11.13 1.72 -14.92
CA PHE A 186 10.66 0.38 -15.29
C PHE A 186 11.71 -0.71 -15.06
N ASP A 187 11.36 -1.68 -14.22
CA ASP A 187 12.23 -2.80 -13.86
C ASP A 187 11.75 -4.12 -14.51
N PRO A 188 12.47 -4.67 -15.51
CA PRO A 188 12.12 -5.94 -16.14
C PRO A 188 12.28 -7.15 -15.19
N ASP A 189 13.03 -6.99 -14.09
CA ASP A 189 13.37 -8.07 -13.17
C ASP A 189 12.54 -8.00 -11.87
N SER A 190 11.64 -7.00 -11.72
CA SER A 190 10.80 -6.81 -10.53
C SER A 190 9.88 -7.99 -10.30
N ILE A 191 9.76 -8.42 -9.04
CA ILE A 191 8.75 -9.42 -8.64
C ILE A 191 7.33 -8.94 -8.98
N MET A 192 7.08 -7.63 -9.02
CA MET A 192 5.78 -7.02 -9.31
C MET A 192 5.46 -6.95 -10.81
N LEU A 193 6.34 -7.48 -11.68
CA LEU A 193 6.10 -7.61 -13.11
C LEU A 193 5.55 -9.00 -13.46
N TYR A 194 4.40 -9.06 -14.13
CA TYR A 194 3.90 -10.32 -14.69
C TYR A 194 4.68 -10.79 -15.91
N PHE A 195 4.68 -12.11 -16.10
CA PHE A 195 5.05 -12.73 -17.37
C PHE A 195 3.98 -12.45 -18.44
N PHE A 196 4.40 -11.86 -19.55
CA PHE A 196 3.59 -11.58 -20.72
C PHE A 196 4.25 -12.17 -21.97
N PRO A 197 3.56 -12.99 -22.77
CA PRO A 197 4.13 -13.60 -23.95
C PRO A 197 4.40 -12.57 -25.06
N GLY A 198 5.37 -12.85 -25.93
CA GLY A 198 5.81 -11.94 -26.99
C GLY A 198 4.69 -11.42 -27.91
N ASP A 199 3.72 -12.27 -28.26
CA ASP A 199 2.59 -11.91 -29.14
C ASP A 199 1.66 -10.82 -28.54
N TRP A 200 1.72 -10.59 -27.23
CA TRP A 200 0.98 -9.53 -26.53
C TRP A 200 1.71 -8.19 -26.55
N VAL A 201 2.98 -8.16 -26.96
CA VAL A 201 3.82 -6.96 -27.00
C VAL A 201 4.12 -6.61 -28.45
N LYS A 202 4.00 -5.33 -28.83
CA LYS A 202 4.20 -4.91 -30.23
C LYS A 202 5.60 -5.20 -30.79
N SER A 203 6.60 -5.35 -29.93
CA SER A 203 7.97 -5.73 -30.30
C SER A 203 8.14 -7.22 -30.62
N GLY A 204 7.15 -8.07 -30.27
CA GLY A 204 7.29 -9.52 -30.27
C GLY A 204 8.14 -10.07 -29.11
N VAL A 205 8.69 -9.21 -28.24
CA VAL A 205 9.51 -9.60 -27.09
C VAL A 205 8.70 -9.44 -25.81
N GLY A 206 8.41 -10.57 -25.17
CA GLY A 206 7.67 -10.65 -23.91
C GLY A 206 8.52 -10.31 -22.68
N THR A 207 7.89 -10.32 -21.52
CA THR A 207 8.61 -10.31 -20.23
C THR A 207 8.95 -11.76 -19.81
N HIS A 208 9.70 -11.91 -18.72
CA HIS A 208 10.02 -13.22 -18.14
C HIS A 208 9.32 -13.38 -16.77
N ALA A 209 9.32 -14.61 -16.24
CA ALA A 209 8.75 -14.87 -14.92
C ALA A 209 9.81 -14.57 -13.85
N ASN A 210 9.50 -13.63 -12.94
CA ASN A 210 10.39 -13.24 -11.86
C ASN A 210 10.04 -14.05 -10.59
N GLU A 211 11.03 -14.75 -10.03
CA GLU A 211 10.82 -15.67 -8.90
C GLU A 211 11.38 -15.14 -7.57
N VAL A 212 12.11 -14.02 -7.60
CA VAL A 212 12.76 -13.39 -6.44
C VAL A 212 12.61 -11.87 -6.50
N LEU A 213 12.76 -11.19 -5.36
CA LEU A 213 12.80 -9.72 -5.33
C LEU A 213 14.00 -9.20 -6.12
N SER A 214 13.80 -8.22 -7.00
CA SER A 214 14.87 -7.57 -7.77
C SER A 214 15.77 -6.71 -6.87
N ALA A 215 16.81 -6.10 -7.45
CA ALA A 215 17.57 -5.07 -6.74
C ALA A 215 16.75 -3.78 -6.51
N MET A 216 15.83 -3.47 -7.44
CA MET A 216 15.01 -2.27 -7.40
C MET A 216 13.85 -2.41 -6.40
N ASP A 217 13.18 -3.57 -6.35
CA ASP A 217 12.16 -3.91 -5.34
C ASP A 217 12.70 -3.65 -3.92
N LYS A 218 13.87 -4.23 -3.62
CA LYS A 218 14.57 -4.13 -2.33
C LYS A 218 14.93 -2.68 -1.99
N ALA A 219 15.54 -1.97 -2.93
CA ALA A 219 15.97 -0.59 -2.75
C ALA A 219 14.76 0.34 -2.56
N TYR A 220 13.66 0.07 -3.24
CA TYR A 220 12.45 0.88 -3.19
C TYR A 220 11.70 0.72 -1.87
N VAL A 221 11.44 -0.51 -1.40
CA VAL A 221 10.77 -0.72 -0.10
C VAL A 221 11.60 -0.24 1.10
N ALA A 222 12.93 -0.22 0.97
CA ALA A 222 13.82 0.35 1.98
C ALA A 222 13.97 1.88 1.90
N SER A 223 13.41 2.52 0.87
CA SER A 223 13.57 3.96 0.62
C SER A 223 12.73 4.82 1.56
N ALA A 224 13.10 6.11 1.67
CA ALA A 224 12.30 7.12 2.39
C ALA A 224 10.90 7.39 1.79
N GLN A 225 10.52 6.74 0.68
CA GLN A 225 9.16 6.82 0.13
C GLN A 225 8.26 5.67 0.62
N ALA A 226 8.86 4.62 1.20
CA ALA A 226 8.24 3.36 1.59
C ALA A 226 8.46 3.05 3.08
N TYR A 227 9.23 2.00 3.40
CA TYR A 227 9.40 1.44 4.75
C TYR A 227 10.86 1.48 5.21
N PRO A 228 11.48 2.66 5.39
CA PRO A 228 12.88 2.78 5.77
C PRO A 228 13.12 2.32 7.22
N LYS A 229 14.01 1.34 7.40
CA LYS A 229 14.43 0.82 8.72
C LYS A 229 15.15 1.83 9.62
N SER A 230 15.62 2.93 9.05
CA SER A 230 16.27 4.03 9.77
C SER A 230 15.34 5.18 10.16
N ALA A 231 14.04 5.09 9.88
CA ALA A 231 13.08 6.11 10.29
C ALA A 231 12.42 5.77 11.64
N PRO A 232 11.97 6.79 12.39
CA PRO A 232 11.23 6.59 13.63
C PRO A 232 10.02 5.66 13.48
N THR A 233 9.67 5.01 14.59
CA THR A 233 8.49 4.14 14.75
C THR A 233 7.60 4.66 15.89
N VAL A 234 6.49 3.98 16.20
CA VAL A 234 5.63 4.38 17.34
C VAL A 234 6.34 4.33 18.71
N VAL A 235 7.44 3.59 18.81
CA VAL A 235 8.29 3.56 20.01
C VAL A 235 8.85 4.96 20.28
N ASP A 236 9.34 5.59 19.21
CA ASP A 236 9.96 6.91 19.18
C ASP A 236 8.93 8.07 19.17
N ALA A 237 7.64 7.76 19.02
CA ALA A 237 6.60 8.76 18.82
C ALA A 237 6.48 9.74 20.00
N VAL A 238 6.39 11.03 19.66
CA VAL A 238 6.33 12.15 20.61
C VAL A 238 4.99 12.16 21.34
N GLU A 239 5.02 12.22 22.67
CA GLU A 239 3.80 12.26 23.48
C GLU A 239 3.09 13.62 23.38
N LEU A 240 1.81 13.61 23.03
CA LEU A 240 0.93 14.77 23.05
C LEU A 240 -0.04 14.67 24.24
N LYS A 241 -0.02 15.68 25.10
CA LYS A 241 -1.00 15.80 26.20
C LYS A 241 -2.31 16.37 25.64
N VAL A 242 -3.40 15.62 25.80
CA VAL A 242 -4.74 16.09 25.45
C VAL A 242 -5.05 17.37 26.26
N ASN A 243 -5.57 18.40 25.59
CA ASN A 243 -5.86 19.72 26.18
C ASN A 243 -4.62 20.50 26.67
N ALA A 244 -3.42 20.21 26.13
CA ALA A 244 -2.25 21.06 26.34
C ALA A 244 -2.51 22.52 25.92
N THR A 245 -2.17 23.46 26.80
CA THR A 245 -2.32 24.92 26.56
C THR A 245 -1.48 25.39 25.36
N ARG A 246 -0.27 24.83 25.22
CA ARG A 246 0.64 25.11 24.10
C ARG A 246 0.55 23.99 23.05
N ARG A 247 0.67 24.36 21.77
CA ARG A 247 0.82 23.40 20.67
C ARG A 247 2.26 22.88 20.67
N THR A 248 2.47 21.62 20.30
CA THR A 248 3.81 21.06 20.11
C THR A 248 4.36 21.56 18.78
N ALA A 249 5.56 22.14 18.77
CA ALA A 249 6.24 22.59 17.55
C ALA A 249 7.08 21.46 16.95
N ALA A 250 7.09 21.37 15.62
CA ALA A 250 7.74 20.32 14.86
C ALA A 250 8.13 20.80 13.45
N SER A 251 8.83 19.96 12.69
CA SER A 251 9.19 20.26 11.31
C SER A 251 9.50 18.99 10.55
N ILE A 252 8.92 18.86 9.36
CA ILE A 252 9.37 17.89 8.35
C ILE A 252 10.73 18.39 7.83
N GLY A 253 11.82 17.78 8.30
CA GLY A 253 13.21 18.17 8.03
C GLY A 253 13.79 17.57 6.75
N LYS A 254 13.28 16.43 6.28
CA LYS A 254 13.67 15.78 5.01
C LYS A 254 12.46 15.25 4.22
N PRO A 255 12.55 15.10 2.88
CA PRO A 255 11.45 14.60 2.08
C PRO A 255 11.20 13.13 2.42
N GLY A 256 9.93 12.74 2.49
CA GLY A 256 9.51 11.38 2.87
C GLY A 256 9.54 11.11 4.39
N GLU A 257 9.92 12.10 5.20
CA GLU A 257 9.81 12.00 6.66
C GLU A 257 8.35 12.02 7.12
N GLU A 258 8.10 11.21 8.14
CA GLU A 258 6.83 11.11 8.84
C GLU A 258 7.11 11.33 10.33
N ASP A 259 6.52 12.37 10.89
CA ASP A 259 6.57 12.65 12.32
C ASP A 259 5.47 11.84 13.02
N LEU A 260 5.85 11.06 14.02
CA LEU A 260 4.94 10.20 14.77
C LEU A 260 4.66 10.80 16.15
N TYR A 261 3.39 10.83 16.51
CA TYR A 261 2.89 11.29 17.79
C TYR A 261 2.02 10.23 18.44
N LYS A 262 1.98 10.21 19.78
CA LYS A 262 1.09 9.34 20.56
C LYS A 262 0.37 10.11 21.65
N PHE A 263 -0.86 9.75 21.95
CA PHE A 263 -1.63 10.35 23.04
C PHE A 263 -2.63 9.36 23.64
N VAL A 264 -2.90 9.51 24.94
CA VAL A 264 -3.89 8.69 25.65
C VAL A 264 -5.19 9.46 25.77
N VAL A 265 -6.29 8.86 25.30
CA VAL A 265 -7.65 9.28 25.66
C VAL A 265 -8.02 8.54 26.93
N SER A 266 -8.19 9.26 28.04
CA SER A 266 -8.68 8.71 29.31
C SER A 266 -10.21 8.66 29.37
N THR A 267 -10.87 9.68 28.79
CA THR A 267 -12.33 9.83 28.80
C THR A 267 -12.81 10.05 27.38
N GLY A 268 -13.64 9.13 26.87
CA GLY A 268 -14.16 9.19 25.51
C GLY A 268 -15.00 10.44 25.20
N GLY A 269 -15.27 10.65 23.92
CA GLY A 269 -16.02 11.78 23.38
C GLY A 269 -15.32 12.44 22.19
N ASN A 270 -15.82 13.60 21.78
CA ASN A 270 -15.31 14.32 20.61
C ASN A 270 -13.92 14.91 20.88
N HIS A 271 -12.93 14.41 20.14
CA HIS A 271 -11.57 14.93 20.11
C HIS A 271 -11.29 15.60 18.76
N VAL A 272 -10.47 16.64 18.77
CA VAL A 272 -9.92 17.28 17.59
C VAL A 272 -8.41 17.20 17.67
N ILE A 273 -7.80 16.68 16.61
CA ILE A 273 -6.37 16.76 16.37
C ILE A 273 -6.23 17.77 15.24
N ASP A 274 -5.51 18.88 15.47
CA ASP A 274 -5.29 19.91 14.45
C ASP A 274 -3.81 20.26 14.29
N THR A 275 -3.35 20.43 13.05
CA THR A 275 -2.06 21.05 12.73
C THR A 275 -2.24 22.55 12.45
N LYS A 276 -1.15 23.32 12.56
CA LYS A 276 -1.05 24.73 12.14
C LYS A 276 0.37 25.08 11.73
N GLY A 277 0.53 25.79 10.63
CA GLY A 277 1.82 26.32 10.16
C GLY A 277 1.78 26.72 8.68
N PRO A 278 2.90 27.18 8.12
CA PRO A 278 3.04 27.49 6.70
C PRO A 278 3.21 26.24 5.81
N THR A 279 3.32 25.04 6.40
CA THR A 279 3.64 23.80 5.69
C THR A 279 2.36 23.03 5.36
N ASP A 280 2.26 22.59 4.11
CA ASP A 280 1.20 21.72 3.60
C ASP A 280 1.38 20.28 4.10
N VAL A 281 0.57 19.87 5.08
CA VAL A 281 0.74 18.62 5.84
C VAL A 281 -0.50 17.74 5.80
N VAL A 282 -0.29 16.45 5.54
CA VAL A 282 -1.32 15.40 5.65
C VAL A 282 -1.14 14.69 6.98
N MET A 283 -2.25 14.45 7.66
CA MET A 283 -2.27 13.74 8.94
C MET A 283 -3.16 12.50 8.85
N ARG A 284 -2.72 11.43 9.53
CA ARG A 284 -3.52 10.23 9.78
C ARG A 284 -3.66 10.00 11.27
N LEU A 285 -4.84 9.57 11.69
CA LEU A 285 -5.12 9.14 13.04
C LEU A 285 -5.32 7.63 13.09
N TYR A 286 -4.68 6.97 14.05
CA TYR A 286 -4.74 5.52 14.25
C TYR A 286 -5.15 5.15 15.68
N GLY A 287 -5.85 4.02 15.83
CA GLY A 287 -6.15 3.39 17.11
C GLY A 287 -7.64 3.04 17.33
N PRO A 288 -8.06 2.80 18.58
CA PRO A 288 -7.23 2.74 19.79
C PRO A 288 -6.31 1.52 19.81
N ASN A 289 -5.16 1.66 20.48
CA ASN A 289 -4.17 0.62 20.78
C ASN A 289 -3.60 -0.12 19.54
N SER A 290 -3.72 0.48 18.35
CA SER A 290 -3.41 -0.14 17.06
C SER A 290 -2.64 0.83 16.16
N GLN A 291 -1.67 0.30 15.42
CA GLN A 291 -0.82 1.01 14.46
C GLN A 291 -1.30 0.80 13.01
N THR A 292 -2.30 -0.05 12.82
CA THR A 292 -2.84 -0.50 11.53
C THR A 292 -4.28 -0.03 11.32
N ASP A 293 -5.02 0.26 12.39
CA ASP A 293 -6.38 0.79 12.34
C ASP A 293 -6.40 2.29 12.09
N VAL A 294 -6.53 2.68 10.82
CA VAL A 294 -6.77 4.07 10.41
C VAL A 294 -8.21 4.47 10.78
N ILE A 295 -8.33 5.56 11.52
CA ILE A 295 -9.62 6.19 11.87
C ILE A 295 -10.00 7.25 10.83
N ALA A 296 -9.02 8.06 10.42
CA ALA A 296 -9.19 9.11 9.43
C ALA A 296 -7.83 9.53 8.83
N GLU A 297 -7.86 10.05 7.61
CA GLU A 297 -6.81 10.85 6.97
C GLU A 297 -7.42 12.22 6.63
N ASP A 298 -6.65 13.29 6.76
CA ASP A 298 -7.05 14.66 6.38
C ASP A 298 -5.82 15.48 5.97
N ASP A 299 -5.98 16.42 5.04
CA ASP A 299 -4.93 17.31 4.53
C ASP A 299 -5.28 18.81 4.61
N ASP A 300 -6.51 19.22 4.31
CA ASP A 300 -6.89 20.65 4.21
C ASP A 300 -8.11 21.10 5.05
N SER A 301 -8.74 20.27 5.90
CA SER A 301 -9.92 20.66 6.69
C SER A 301 -9.64 21.64 7.87
N GLY A 302 -8.41 22.13 8.02
CA GLY A 302 -7.98 23.04 9.09
C GLY A 302 -7.84 24.49 8.65
N GLU A 303 -6.74 25.15 9.07
CA GLU A 303 -6.46 26.55 8.72
C GLU A 303 -5.44 26.61 7.58
N GLY A 304 -5.89 27.02 6.40
CA GLY A 304 -5.07 26.91 5.18
C GLY A 304 -4.85 25.45 4.80
N SER A 305 -3.64 25.10 4.37
CA SER A 305 -3.25 23.72 4.01
C SER A 305 -2.82 22.88 5.23
N ASN A 306 -3.61 22.90 6.31
CA ASN A 306 -3.30 22.17 7.53
C ASN A 306 -4.40 21.16 7.84
N ALA A 307 -4.02 19.91 8.09
CA ALA A 307 -4.94 18.85 8.51
C ALA A 307 -5.65 19.11 9.86
N ARG A 308 -6.93 18.72 9.92
CA ARG A 308 -7.80 18.74 11.10
C ARG A 308 -8.73 17.53 11.13
N ILE A 309 -8.37 16.53 11.93
CA ILE A 309 -9.24 15.37 12.20
C ILE A 309 -10.12 15.66 13.42
N ALA A 310 -11.44 15.46 13.29
CA ALA A 310 -12.39 15.49 14.40
C ALA A 310 -13.14 14.15 14.47
N ALA A 311 -13.04 13.45 15.60
CA ALA A 311 -13.60 12.12 15.77
C ALA A 311 -14.12 11.90 17.21
N SER A 312 -15.16 11.07 17.35
CA SER A 312 -15.56 10.56 18.66
C SER A 312 -14.66 9.39 19.03
N LEU A 313 -13.76 9.59 20.00
CA LEU A 313 -12.79 8.59 20.44
C LEU A 313 -13.26 7.93 21.74
N ILE A 314 -12.85 6.68 21.95
CA ILE A 314 -13.06 5.93 23.20
C ILE A 314 -11.76 5.91 24.02
N PRO A 315 -11.75 5.45 25.28
CA PRO A 315 -10.51 5.36 26.04
C PRO A 315 -9.49 4.42 25.38
N GLY A 316 -8.23 4.84 25.32
CA GLY A 316 -7.14 4.07 24.69
C GLY A 316 -5.95 4.93 24.26
N LEU A 317 -4.90 4.27 23.76
CA LEU A 317 -3.73 4.90 23.14
C LEU A 317 -3.98 5.15 21.65
N TYR A 318 -3.70 6.35 21.17
CA TYR A 318 -3.87 6.74 19.77
C TYR A 318 -2.54 7.25 19.21
N TYR A 319 -2.36 7.08 17.89
CA TYR A 319 -1.20 7.58 17.17
C TYR A 319 -1.62 8.56 16.08
N ALA A 320 -0.89 9.66 15.94
CA ALA A 320 -1.03 10.56 14.80
C ALA A 320 0.27 10.54 13.99
N GLN A 321 0.18 10.20 12.71
CA GLN A 321 1.26 10.33 11.74
C GLN A 321 1.06 11.64 10.97
N VAL A 322 2.07 12.49 10.92
CA VAL A 322 2.06 13.71 10.10
C VAL A 322 3.19 13.64 9.09
N ARG A 323 2.89 14.03 7.85
CA ARG A 323 3.87 14.11 6.75
C ARG A 323 3.60 15.34 5.91
N HIS A 324 4.57 15.78 5.12
CA HIS A 324 4.28 16.74 4.07
C HIS A 324 3.38 16.11 2.98
N TYR A 325 2.49 16.91 2.39
CA TYR A 325 1.73 16.55 1.19
C TYR A 325 2.63 16.04 0.05
N ASN A 326 3.59 16.86 -0.39
CA ASN A 326 4.65 16.47 -1.31
C ASN A 326 5.74 15.64 -0.62
N ARG A 327 5.55 14.31 -0.52
CA ARG A 327 6.60 13.38 -0.01
C ARG A 327 7.93 13.45 -0.78
N ALA A 328 7.95 13.85 -2.04
CA ALA A 328 9.16 13.76 -2.88
C ALA A 328 10.17 14.91 -2.66
N GLY A 329 9.71 16.08 -2.21
CA GLY A 329 10.59 17.25 -1.98
C GLY A 329 10.14 18.22 -0.89
N GLY A 330 8.95 18.01 -0.30
CA GLY A 330 8.39 18.90 0.72
C GLY A 330 9.15 18.84 2.05
N LYS A 331 9.27 20.01 2.69
CA LYS A 331 9.84 20.23 4.03
C LYS A 331 9.17 21.46 4.65
N GLY A 332 9.17 21.56 5.97
CA GLY A 332 8.80 22.80 6.64
C GLY A 332 8.33 22.63 8.08
N ALA A 333 8.26 23.77 8.78
CA ALA A 333 7.82 23.83 10.17
C ALA A 333 6.30 23.83 10.30
N TYR A 334 5.80 23.20 11.34
CA TYR A 334 4.39 23.20 11.71
C TYR A 334 4.25 23.00 13.22
N THR A 335 3.02 22.96 13.70
CA THR A 335 2.68 22.65 15.08
C THR A 335 1.48 21.70 15.12
N ILE A 336 1.41 20.83 16.11
CA ILE A 336 0.29 19.89 16.33
C ILE A 336 -0.30 20.06 17.74
N ARG A 337 -1.59 19.78 17.91
CA ARG A 337 -2.25 19.70 19.21
C ARG A 337 -3.42 18.72 19.17
N VAL A 338 -3.62 18.00 20.28
CA VAL A 338 -4.84 17.23 20.56
C VAL A 338 -5.66 17.95 21.62
N ARG A 339 -6.97 18.01 21.41
CA ARG A 339 -7.93 18.58 22.37
C ARG A 339 -9.21 17.76 22.40
N ARG A 340 -9.83 17.70 23.57
CA ARG A 340 -11.17 17.16 23.78
C ARG A 340 -12.13 18.33 23.94
N ASN A 341 -13.22 18.31 23.18
CA ASN A 341 -14.30 19.29 23.31
C ASN A 341 -15.22 18.96 24.51
#